data_AF-A0A379AHN9-F1
#
_entry.id   AF-A0A379AHN9-F1
#
_cell.length_a   1.000
_cell.length_b   1.000
_cell.length_c   1.000
_cell.angle_alpha   90.00
_cell.angle_beta   90.00
_cell.angle_gamma   90.00
#
_symmetry.space_group_name_H-M   'P 1'
#
loop_
_entity.id
_entity.type
_entity.pdbx_description
1 polymer ?
#
loop_
_entity_poly.entity_id
_entity_poly.type
_entity_poly.pdbx_seq_one_letter_code
_entity_poly.pdbx_strand_id
1 'polypeptide(L)'
;MVSAFLGWEVVWNSPQRDDDATPWSEAFKRHGSQMALGLVWAIGMGLLDLNFLWWLAPIVFSLILSPFVSVMSSRATLGIKSKKAKLFLIPEEYSPPQELVDTDRYVVLNRERALENGFMHALFHPAFNALATALATSRHKQSQLLDYARDRRVDQALSDAPDKLGREQRLQLISDPVVLARVHTRLWEDADKYHQWVESYQKLTLNPNALANNA
;
A
#
# COMPACT_ATOMS: atom_id res chain seq x y z
N MET A 1 -14.07 25.40 3.62
CA MET A 1 -15.43 24.84 3.47
C MET A 1 -16.17 25.37 2.25
N VAL A 2 -16.07 26.65 1.87
CA VAL A 2 -16.77 27.20 0.70
C VAL A 2 -16.22 26.68 -0.65
N SER A 3 -14.93 26.35 -0.75
CA SER A 3 -14.31 25.85 -2.00
C SER A 3 -14.83 24.47 -2.44
N ALA A 4 -15.26 23.61 -1.51
CA ALA A 4 -15.76 22.27 -1.82
C ALA A 4 -17.14 22.30 -2.51
N PHE A 5 -17.94 23.36 -2.30
CA PHE A 5 -19.26 23.52 -2.92
C PHE A 5 -19.21 24.15 -4.32
N LEU A 6 -18.10 24.79 -4.70
CA LEU A 6 -17.93 25.50 -5.98
C LEU A 6 -17.31 24.64 -7.09
N GLY A 7 -17.13 23.34 -6.87
CA GLY A 7 -16.54 22.43 -7.87
C GLY A 7 -15.07 22.69 -8.17
N TRP A 8 -14.36 23.43 -7.31
CA TRP A 8 -12.92 23.56 -7.41
C TRP A 8 -12.27 22.24 -7.00
N GLU A 9 -11.62 21.61 -7.98
CA GLU A 9 -10.81 20.41 -7.79
C GLU A 9 -9.72 20.73 -6.76
N VAL A 10 -9.92 20.25 -5.54
CA VAL A 10 -8.87 20.25 -4.53
C VAL A 10 -7.90 19.16 -4.95
N VAL A 11 -6.94 19.54 -5.80
CA VAL A 11 -5.83 18.68 -6.18
C VAL A 11 -5.08 18.36 -4.90
N TRP A 12 -5.25 17.13 -4.42
CA TRP A 12 -4.52 16.62 -3.28
C TRP A 12 -3.07 16.39 -3.68
N ASN A 13 -2.24 17.42 -3.57
CA ASN A 13 -0.80 17.26 -3.61
C ASN A 13 -0.36 16.62 -2.31
N SER A 14 0.19 15.40 -2.41
CA SER A 14 0.85 14.76 -1.27
C SER A 14 1.87 15.75 -0.70
N PRO A 15 1.75 16.16 0.58
CA PRO A 15 2.76 17.01 1.19
C PRO A 15 4.12 16.34 1.03
N GLN A 16 5.16 17.11 0.69
CA GLN A 16 6.52 16.57 0.64
C GLN A 16 6.84 15.94 2.00
N ARG A 17 7.02 14.61 2.01
CA ARG A 17 7.48 13.82 3.16
C ARG A 17 9.01 13.69 3.13
N ASP A 18 9.69 14.75 2.69
CA ASP A 18 11.13 14.79 2.88
C ASP A 18 11.36 14.99 4.38
N ASP A 19 12.32 14.24 4.93
CA ASP A 19 12.86 14.38 6.29
C ASP A 19 13.65 15.70 6.43
N ASP A 20 13.16 16.78 5.82
CA ASP A 20 13.76 18.11 5.86
C ASP A 20 13.50 18.71 7.23
N ALA A 21 14.37 18.34 8.17
CA ALA A 21 14.50 19.05 9.44
C ALA A 21 14.55 20.55 9.13
N THR A 22 13.63 21.32 9.73
CA THR A 22 13.51 22.75 9.46
C THR A 22 14.87 23.41 9.68
N PRO A 23 15.49 24.00 8.65
CA PRO A 23 16.79 24.61 8.81
C PRO A 23 16.67 25.81 9.75
N TRP A 24 17.74 26.10 10.49
CA TRP A 24 17.78 27.22 11.41
C TRP A 24 17.36 28.54 10.73
N SER A 25 17.77 28.75 9.49
CA SER A 25 17.41 29.94 8.70
C SER A 25 15.90 30.08 8.52
N GLU A 26 15.18 28.98 8.29
CA GLU A 26 13.73 29.01 8.11
C GLU A 26 13.00 29.20 9.44
N ALA A 27 13.46 28.57 10.52
CA ALA A 27 12.89 28.75 11.85
C ALA A 27 13.06 30.20 12.35
N PHE A 28 14.24 30.81 12.15
CA PHE A 28 14.46 32.21 12.46
C PHE A 28 13.71 33.15 11.51
N LYS A 29 13.49 32.78 10.24
CA LYS A 29 12.66 33.58 9.34
C LYS A 29 11.19 33.60 9.78
N ARG A 30 10.67 32.47 10.27
CA ARG A 30 9.27 32.33 10.71
C ARG A 30 9.02 32.85 12.12
N HIS A 31 9.94 32.63 13.05
CA HIS A 31 9.77 32.95 14.48
C HIS A 31 10.72 34.04 15.01
N GLY A 32 11.61 34.57 14.18
CA GLY A 32 12.62 35.55 14.62
C GLY A 32 12.01 36.88 15.08
N SER A 33 10.90 37.32 14.49
CA SER A 33 10.19 38.53 14.94
C SER A 33 9.61 38.36 16.35
N GLN A 34 9.10 37.17 16.67
CA GLN A 34 8.60 36.82 18.00
C GLN A 34 9.74 36.78 19.03
N MET A 35 10.87 36.14 18.68
CA MET A 35 12.06 36.10 19.53
C MET A 35 12.62 37.52 19.78
N ALA A 36 12.70 38.35 18.74
CA ALA A 36 13.17 39.72 18.85
C ALA A 36 12.28 40.56 19.76
N LEU A 37 10.96 40.45 19.62
CA LEU A 37 10.00 41.10 20.51
C LEU A 37 10.19 40.64 21.96
N GLY A 38 10.37 39.34 22.19
CA GLY A 38 10.67 38.77 23.50
C GLY A 38 11.95 39.34 24.11
N LEU A 39 13.03 39.42 23.33
CA LEU A 39 14.31 39.98 23.77
C LEU A 39 14.21 41.47 24.13
N VAL A 40 13.54 42.27 23.30
CA VAL A 40 13.34 43.70 23.56
C VAL A 40 12.56 43.91 24.86
N TRP A 41 11.49 43.14 25.07
CA TRP A 41 10.71 43.19 26.31
C TRP A 41 11.49 42.70 27.53
N ALA A 42 12.26 41.61 27.40
CA ALA A 42 13.11 41.11 28.49
C ALA A 42 14.12 42.16 28.94
N ILE A 43 14.82 42.78 28.00
CA ILE A 43 15.84 43.80 28.28
C ILE A 43 15.19 45.06 28.85
N GLY A 44 14.11 45.53 28.23
CA GLY A 44 13.39 46.72 28.70
C GLY A 44 12.89 46.57 30.14
N MET A 45 12.30 45.44 30.48
CA MET A 45 11.80 45.19 31.84
C MET A 45 12.93 44.87 32.83
N GLY A 46 13.99 44.18 32.41
CA GLY A 46 15.16 43.93 33.26
C GLY A 46 15.87 45.22 33.71
N LEU A 47 15.78 46.30 32.93
CA LEU A 47 16.33 47.61 33.27
C LEU A 47 15.39 48.47 34.13
N LEU A 48 14.07 48.25 34.05
CA LEU A 48 13.06 49.06 34.73
C LEU A 48 12.58 48.43 36.04
N ASP A 49 12.11 47.18 35.99
CA ASP A 49 11.58 46.45 37.13
C ASP A 49 11.73 44.93 36.94
N LEU A 50 12.65 44.35 37.71
CA LEU A 50 12.95 42.93 37.64
C LEU A 50 11.81 42.04 38.19
N ASN A 51 10.99 42.53 39.12
CA ASN A 51 9.85 41.77 39.65
C ASN A 51 8.76 41.61 38.58
N PHE A 52 8.53 42.64 37.77
CA PHE A 52 7.60 42.57 36.66
C PHE A 52 8.09 41.62 35.54
N LEU A 53 9.40 41.57 35.30
CA LEU A 53 10.00 40.60 34.38
C LEU A 53 9.72 39.16 34.82
N TRP A 54 9.85 38.84 36.11
CA TRP A 54 9.52 37.50 36.63
C TRP A 54 8.05 37.14 36.43
N TRP A 55 7.15 38.12 36.54
CA TRP A 55 5.73 37.91 36.24
C TRP A 55 5.46 37.66 34.75
N LEU A 56 6.19 38.34 33.86
CA LEU A 56 6.09 38.17 32.40
C LEU A 56 6.94 37.00 31.84
N ALA A 57 7.79 36.41 32.67
CA ALA A 57 8.80 35.43 32.26
C ALA A 57 8.25 34.27 31.43
N PRO A 58 7.10 33.63 31.76
CA PRO A 58 6.57 32.52 30.97
C PRO A 58 6.28 32.89 29.51
N ILE A 59 5.83 34.12 29.27
CA ILE A 59 5.47 34.62 27.93
C ILE A 59 6.74 34.91 27.14
N VAL A 60 7.63 35.71 27.73
CA VAL A 60 8.87 36.15 27.06
C VAL A 60 9.80 34.97 26.79
N PHE A 61 9.92 34.06 27.76
CA PHE A 61 10.68 32.83 27.59
C PHE A 61 10.15 31.98 26.43
N SER A 62 8.83 31.81 26.33
CA SER A 62 8.20 31.06 25.23
C SER A 62 8.46 31.70 23.86
N LEU A 63 8.41 33.03 23.77
CA LEU A 63 8.71 33.76 22.54
C LEU A 63 10.17 33.59 22.10
N ILE A 64 11.10 33.63 23.06
CA ILE A 64 12.53 33.46 22.78
C ILE A 64 12.84 32.03 22.36
N LEU A 65 12.22 31.04 23.01
CA LEU A 65 12.49 29.63 22.77
C LEU A 65 11.80 29.07 21.52
N SER A 66 10.77 29.76 21.01
CA SER A 66 9.99 29.38 19.82
C SER A 66 10.82 28.87 18.62
N PRO A 67 11.82 29.61 18.09
CA PRO A 67 12.63 29.11 16.97
C PRO A 67 13.47 27.88 17.32
N PHE A 68 13.97 27.76 18.56
CA PHE A 68 14.78 26.63 19.01
C PHE A 68 13.95 25.35 19.12
N VAL A 69 12.76 25.45 19.74
CA VAL A 69 11.82 24.32 19.88
C VAL A 69 11.32 23.88 18.50
N SER A 70 11.08 24.81 17.58
CA SER A 70 10.66 24.52 16.21
C SER A 70 11.71 23.66 15.47
N VAL A 71 13.00 24.03 15.55
CA VAL A 71 14.09 23.25 14.93
C VAL A 71 14.34 21.93 15.65
N MET A 72 14.26 21.89 16.98
CA MET A 72 14.49 20.66 17.73
C MET A 72 13.37 19.66 17.45
N SER A 73 12.11 20.08 17.53
CA SER A 73 10.94 19.22 17.32
C SER A 73 10.79 18.73 15.88
N SER A 74 11.34 19.45 14.89
CA SER A 74 11.28 19.03 13.49
C SER A 74 12.36 17.99 13.10
N ARG A 75 13.31 17.71 13.98
CA ARG A 75 14.38 16.72 13.71
C ARG A 75 13.91 15.29 13.94
N ALA A 76 13.99 14.47 12.89
CA ALA A 76 13.70 13.03 12.96
C ALA A 76 14.54 12.28 14.02
N THR A 77 15.75 12.76 14.33
CA THR A 77 16.63 12.12 15.34
C THR A 77 16.02 12.09 16.74
N LEU A 78 15.30 13.14 17.15
CA LEU A 78 14.58 13.14 18.43
C LEU A 78 13.39 12.17 18.38
N GLY A 79 12.64 12.16 17.28
CA GLY A 79 11.56 11.19 17.06
C GLY A 79 12.03 9.74 17.14
N ILE A 80 13.15 9.40 16.50
CA ILE A 80 13.74 8.06 16.55
C ILE A 80 14.21 7.70 17.97
N LYS A 81 14.80 8.65 18.72
CA LYS A 81 15.18 8.42 20.13
C LYS A 81 13.96 8.20 21.01
N SER A 82 12.90 9.00 20.86
CA SER A 82 11.63 8.83 21.57
C SER A 82 10.99 7.47 21.26
N LYS A 83 10.97 7.06 19.98
CA LYS A 83 10.54 5.73 19.55
C LYS A 83 11.35 4.62 20.21
N LYS A 84 12.69 4.72 20.24
CA LYS A 84 13.56 3.75 20.94
C LYS A 84 13.30 3.69 22.44
N ALA A 85 12.95 4.82 23.05
CA ALA A 85 12.53 4.91 24.44
C ALA A 85 11.06 4.48 24.67
N LYS A 86 10.36 4.01 23.64
CA LYS A 86 8.94 3.62 23.65
C LYS A 86 7.99 4.76 24.05
N LEU A 87 8.42 6.01 23.88
CA LEU A 87 7.57 7.18 24.05
C LEU A 87 6.73 7.38 22.79
N PHE A 88 5.44 7.67 22.97
CA PHE A 88 4.46 7.89 21.90
C PHE A 88 4.21 6.69 20.98
N LEU A 89 4.52 5.46 21.44
CA LEU A 89 4.16 4.24 20.74
C LEU A 89 2.94 3.58 21.38
N ILE A 90 2.12 2.94 20.55
CA ILE A 90 1.10 2.01 21.04
C ILE A 90 1.73 0.64 21.36
N PRO A 91 1.10 -0.19 22.22
CA PRO A 91 1.58 -1.54 22.53
C PRO A 91 1.97 -2.39 21.32
N GLU A 92 1.18 -2.33 20.25
CA GLU A 92 1.33 -3.09 19.02
C GLU A 92 2.57 -2.68 18.22
N GLU A 93 3.11 -1.47 18.43
CA GLU A 93 4.30 -0.99 17.70
C GLU A 93 5.61 -1.46 18.34
N TYR A 94 5.64 -1.68 19.66
CA TYR A 94 6.84 -2.18 20.36
C TYR A 94 6.74 -3.64 20.80
N SER A 95 5.53 -4.19 20.84
CA SER A 95 5.24 -5.59 21.15
C SER A 95 4.09 -6.05 20.24
N PRO A 96 4.35 -6.19 18.93
CA PRO A 96 3.33 -6.56 17.96
C PRO A 96 2.69 -7.90 18.36
N PRO A 97 1.36 -7.99 18.35
CA PRO A 97 0.66 -9.24 18.63
C PRO A 97 0.98 -10.26 17.53
N GLN A 98 0.81 -11.53 17.87
CA GLN A 98 1.24 -12.66 17.04
C GLN A 98 0.62 -12.62 15.65
N GLU A 99 -0.63 -12.14 15.54
CA GLU A 99 -1.37 -12.01 14.28
C GLU A 99 -0.70 -11.04 13.31
N LEU A 100 -0.14 -9.91 13.79
CA LEU A 100 0.57 -8.96 12.94
C LEU A 100 1.91 -9.53 12.47
N VAL A 101 2.63 -10.22 13.36
CA VAL A 101 3.89 -10.90 13.03
C VAL A 101 3.67 -12.00 12.00
N ASP A 102 2.63 -12.81 12.17
CA ASP A 102 2.29 -13.88 11.24
C ASP A 102 1.78 -13.33 9.91
N THR A 103 1.05 -12.21 9.92
CA THR A 103 0.63 -11.52 8.69
C THR A 103 1.85 -11.01 7.92
N ASP A 104 2.80 -10.36 8.57
CA ASP A 104 4.04 -9.88 7.93
C ASP A 104 4.83 -11.06 7.34
N ARG A 105 5.00 -12.14 8.11
CA ARG A 105 5.63 -13.38 7.63
C ARG A 105 4.90 -13.96 6.43
N TYR A 106 3.56 -14.01 6.47
CA TYR A 106 2.75 -14.53 5.38
C TYR A 106 2.86 -13.66 4.12
N VAL A 107 2.98 -12.33 4.26
CA VAL A 107 3.23 -11.41 3.14
C VAL A 107 4.58 -11.66 2.49
N VAL A 108 5.64 -11.83 3.29
CA VAL A 108 6.98 -12.17 2.78
C VAL A 108 6.93 -13.50 2.03
N LEU A 109 6.34 -14.53 2.64
CA LEU A 109 6.20 -15.86 2.03
C LEU A 109 5.41 -15.81 0.72
N ASN A 110 4.30 -15.07 0.66
CA ASN A 110 3.51 -14.92 -0.56
C ASN A 110 4.27 -14.20 -1.67
N ARG A 111 5.13 -13.24 -1.34
CA ARG A 111 5.99 -12.58 -2.33
C ARG A 111 7.04 -13.55 -2.88
N GLU A 112 7.68 -14.32 -2.01
CA GLU A 112 8.65 -15.34 -2.43
C GLU A 112 8.00 -16.43 -3.30
N ARG A 113 6.74 -16.76 -3.04
CA ARG A 113 5.94 -17.75 -3.77
C ARG A 113 5.11 -17.15 -4.90
N ALA A 114 5.30 -15.87 -5.22
CA ALA A 114 4.51 -15.20 -6.24
C ALA A 114 4.64 -15.94 -7.58
N LEU A 115 3.48 -16.15 -8.22
CA LEU A 115 3.38 -16.77 -9.53
C LEU A 115 3.36 -15.68 -10.59
N GLU A 116 4.48 -15.50 -11.28
CA GLU A 116 4.48 -14.78 -12.54
C GLU A 116 3.60 -15.51 -13.55
N ASN A 117 2.88 -14.77 -14.40
CA ASN A 117 1.95 -15.36 -15.38
C ASN A 117 0.87 -16.29 -14.75
N GLY A 118 0.44 -16.00 -13.51
CA GLY A 118 -0.49 -16.84 -12.75
C GLY A 118 -1.79 -17.24 -13.47
N PHE A 119 -2.27 -16.43 -14.43
CA PHE A 119 -3.39 -16.80 -15.30
C PHE A 119 -3.10 -18.07 -16.12
N MET A 120 -1.94 -18.15 -16.77
CA MET A 120 -1.55 -19.31 -17.58
C MET A 120 -1.34 -20.54 -16.69
N HIS A 121 -0.71 -20.37 -15.52
CA HIS A 121 -0.59 -21.45 -14.54
C HIS A 121 -1.94 -21.96 -14.04
N ALA A 122 -2.92 -21.08 -13.80
CA ALA A 122 -4.27 -21.47 -13.41
C ALA A 122 -5.03 -22.21 -14.53
N LEU A 123 -4.67 -22.00 -15.80
CA LEU A 123 -5.28 -22.69 -16.94
C LEU A 123 -4.66 -24.04 -17.28
N PHE A 124 -3.36 -24.22 -17.02
CA PHE A 124 -2.63 -25.42 -17.47
C PHE A 124 -2.16 -26.33 -16.34
N HIS A 125 -1.78 -25.78 -15.19
CA HIS A 125 -1.24 -26.58 -14.10
C HIS A 125 -2.37 -27.19 -13.26
N PRO A 126 -2.48 -28.53 -13.16
CA PRO A 126 -3.64 -29.17 -12.53
C PRO A 126 -3.88 -28.73 -11.09
N ALA A 127 -2.81 -28.59 -10.28
CA ALA A 127 -2.93 -28.18 -8.88
C ALA A 127 -3.40 -26.72 -8.73
N PHE A 128 -2.94 -25.82 -9.61
CA PHE A 128 -3.34 -24.41 -9.54
C PHE A 128 -4.73 -24.21 -10.11
N ASN A 129 -5.10 -24.96 -11.15
CA ASN A 129 -6.47 -24.98 -11.66
C ASN A 129 -7.45 -25.46 -10.59
N ALA A 130 -7.14 -26.58 -9.91
CA ALA A 130 -7.96 -27.10 -8.83
C ALA A 130 -8.09 -26.09 -7.67
N LEU A 131 -6.97 -25.49 -7.26
CA LEU A 131 -6.96 -24.46 -6.21
C LEU A 131 -7.77 -23.23 -6.60
N ALA A 132 -7.55 -22.68 -7.80
CA ALA A 132 -8.26 -21.50 -8.30
C ALA A 132 -9.76 -21.76 -8.43
N THR A 133 -10.15 -22.94 -8.93
CA THR A 133 -11.55 -23.35 -9.06
C THR A 133 -12.21 -23.56 -7.69
N ALA A 134 -11.49 -24.12 -6.71
CA ALA A 134 -12.00 -24.35 -5.36
C ALA A 134 -12.14 -23.07 -4.53
N LEU A 135 -11.21 -22.12 -4.68
CA LEU A 135 -11.23 -20.83 -3.98
C LEU A 135 -12.19 -19.82 -4.62
N ALA A 136 -12.48 -19.97 -5.91
CA ALA A 136 -13.44 -19.10 -6.58
C ALA A 136 -14.88 -19.40 -6.12
N THR A 137 -15.59 -18.36 -5.72
CA THR A 137 -16.96 -18.49 -5.20
C THR A 137 -17.97 -18.39 -6.34
N SER A 138 -18.47 -19.52 -6.85
CA SER A 138 -19.57 -19.48 -7.82
C SER A 138 -20.89 -19.17 -7.12
N ARG A 139 -21.27 -17.88 -7.05
CA ARG A 139 -22.53 -17.46 -6.41
C ARG A 139 -23.79 -17.67 -7.27
N HIS A 140 -23.75 -18.54 -8.28
CA HIS A 140 -24.82 -18.66 -9.26
C HIS A 140 -25.61 -19.97 -9.12
N LYS A 141 -26.94 -19.87 -9.18
CA LYS A 141 -27.85 -21.02 -9.27
C LYS A 141 -27.64 -21.74 -10.61
N GLN A 142 -27.76 -23.06 -10.62
CA GLN A 142 -27.66 -23.87 -11.84
C GLN A 142 -28.80 -23.49 -12.81
N SER A 143 -28.44 -22.98 -13.99
CA SER A 143 -29.38 -22.51 -15.01
C SER A 143 -28.80 -22.77 -16.39
N GLN A 144 -29.61 -23.36 -17.29
CA GLN A 144 -29.18 -23.70 -18.64
C GLN A 144 -28.70 -22.48 -19.43
N LEU A 145 -29.37 -21.32 -19.27
CA LEU A 145 -28.97 -20.08 -19.95
C LEU A 145 -27.58 -19.60 -19.53
N LEU A 146 -27.25 -19.76 -18.25
CA LEU A 146 -25.92 -19.40 -17.74
C LEU A 146 -24.85 -20.35 -18.28
N ASP A 147 -25.17 -21.65 -18.38
CA ASP A 147 -24.24 -22.62 -18.93
C ASP A 147 -23.95 -22.39 -20.42
N TYR A 148 -24.96 -22.05 -21.23
CA TYR A 148 -24.73 -21.64 -22.62
C TYR A 148 -23.88 -20.36 -22.74
N ALA A 149 -24.13 -19.38 -21.86
CA ALA A 149 -23.33 -18.16 -21.84
C ALA A 149 -21.86 -18.44 -21.45
N ARG A 150 -21.62 -19.38 -20.53
CA ARG A 150 -20.28 -19.84 -20.18
C ARG A 150 -19.59 -20.51 -21.35
N ASP A 151 -20.27 -21.44 -22.04
CA ASP A 151 -19.67 -22.11 -23.20
C ASP A 151 -19.28 -21.13 -24.30
N ARG A 152 -20.13 -20.14 -24.59
CA ARG A 152 -19.78 -19.06 -25.53
C ARG A 152 -18.54 -18.28 -25.10
N ARG A 153 -18.36 -18.00 -23.80
CA ARG A 153 -17.15 -17.32 -23.30
C ARG A 153 -15.91 -18.18 -23.46
N VAL A 154 -16.01 -19.48 -23.20
CA VAL A 154 -14.90 -20.43 -23.42
C VAL A 154 -14.52 -20.47 -24.89
N ASP A 155 -15.51 -20.57 -25.79
CA ASP A 155 -15.29 -20.59 -27.24
C ASP A 155 -14.64 -19.29 -27.74
N GLN A 156 -15.13 -18.14 -27.28
CA GLN A 156 -14.58 -16.83 -27.62
C GLN A 156 -13.16 -16.64 -27.08
N ALA A 157 -12.86 -17.16 -25.89
CA ALA A 157 -11.52 -17.08 -25.34
C ALA A 157 -10.54 -17.94 -26.12
N LEU A 158 -10.95 -19.16 -26.48
CA LEU A 158 -10.12 -20.14 -27.19
C LEU A 158 -10.05 -19.92 -28.71
N SER A 159 -10.81 -18.97 -29.27
CA SER A 159 -10.77 -18.67 -30.72
C SER A 159 -9.52 -17.91 -31.13
N ASP A 160 -8.87 -17.22 -30.20
CA ASP A 160 -7.67 -16.42 -30.43
C ASP A 160 -6.46 -16.99 -29.67
N ALA A 161 -5.27 -16.50 -30.03
CA ALA A 161 -4.03 -16.79 -29.32
C ALA A 161 -4.07 -16.22 -27.88
N PRO A 162 -3.35 -16.84 -26.92
CA PRO A 162 -3.33 -16.39 -25.52
C PRO A 162 -2.90 -14.92 -25.33
N ASP A 163 -2.06 -14.41 -26.25
CA ASP A 163 -1.51 -13.06 -26.18
C ASP A 163 -2.51 -11.98 -26.60
N LYS A 164 -3.55 -12.35 -27.36
CA LYS A 164 -4.61 -11.42 -27.78
C LYS A 164 -5.68 -11.21 -26.70
N LEU A 165 -5.71 -12.06 -25.68
CA LEU A 165 -6.66 -11.92 -24.56
C LEU A 165 -6.28 -10.73 -23.69
N GLY A 166 -7.13 -9.70 -23.75
CA GLY A 166 -6.99 -8.51 -22.92
C GLY A 166 -7.19 -8.79 -21.43
N ARG A 167 -6.78 -7.84 -20.58
CA ARG A 167 -6.90 -7.94 -19.12
C ARG A 167 -8.33 -8.25 -18.65
N GLU A 168 -9.33 -7.56 -19.22
CA GLU A 168 -10.74 -7.76 -18.90
C GLU A 168 -11.21 -9.20 -19.19
N GLN A 169 -10.85 -9.75 -20.36
CA GLN A 169 -11.22 -11.11 -20.75
C GLN A 169 -10.57 -12.15 -19.83
N ARG A 170 -9.28 -11.97 -19.49
CA ARG A 170 -8.58 -12.85 -18.53
C ARG A 170 -9.25 -12.83 -17.16
N LEU A 171 -9.64 -11.65 -16.67
CA LEU A 171 -10.36 -11.51 -15.40
C LEU A 171 -11.73 -12.20 -15.44
N GLN A 172 -12.47 -12.07 -16.54
CA GLN A 172 -13.76 -12.76 -16.70
C GLN A 172 -13.61 -14.28 -16.64
N LEU A 173 -12.56 -14.85 -17.25
CA LEU A 173 -12.28 -16.28 -17.20
C LEU A 173 -11.93 -16.76 -15.79
N ILE A 174 -11.08 -16.02 -15.06
CA ILE A 174 -10.70 -16.38 -13.68
C ILE A 174 -11.87 -16.22 -12.70
N SER A 175 -12.77 -15.27 -12.96
CA SER A 175 -13.88 -14.96 -12.05
C SER A 175 -14.95 -16.04 -11.95
N ASP A 176 -15.04 -16.93 -12.94
CA ASP A 176 -16.03 -18.01 -12.97
C ASP A 176 -15.32 -19.37 -12.92
N PRO A 177 -15.40 -20.12 -11.80
CA PRO A 177 -14.70 -21.40 -11.66
C PRO A 177 -15.12 -22.43 -12.71
N VAL A 178 -16.37 -22.40 -13.16
CA VAL A 178 -16.87 -23.35 -14.16
C VAL A 178 -16.22 -23.08 -15.52
N VAL A 179 -16.07 -21.80 -15.87
CA VAL A 179 -15.40 -21.38 -17.10
C VAL A 179 -13.93 -21.76 -17.03
N LEU A 180 -13.26 -21.43 -15.92
CA LEU A 180 -11.84 -21.74 -15.73
C LEU A 180 -11.54 -23.24 -15.85
N ALA A 181 -12.36 -24.09 -15.23
CA ALA A 181 -12.24 -25.54 -15.33
C ALA A 181 -12.50 -26.05 -16.76
N ARG A 182 -13.52 -25.54 -17.46
CA ARG A 182 -13.83 -25.92 -18.85
C ARG A 182 -12.70 -25.53 -19.81
N VAL A 183 -12.09 -24.35 -19.65
CA VAL A 183 -10.92 -23.93 -20.44
C VAL A 183 -9.77 -24.91 -20.21
N HIS A 184 -9.44 -25.21 -18.95
CA HIS A 184 -8.39 -26.19 -18.62
C HIS A 184 -8.65 -27.55 -19.28
N THR A 185 -9.86 -28.10 -19.14
CA THR A 185 -10.21 -29.38 -19.74
C THR A 185 -10.04 -29.37 -21.27
N ARG A 186 -10.55 -28.35 -21.97
CA ARG A 186 -10.44 -28.27 -23.44
C ARG A 186 -9.00 -28.11 -23.94
N LEU A 187 -8.17 -27.37 -23.20
CA LEU A 187 -6.75 -27.21 -23.53
C LEU A 187 -5.98 -28.55 -23.40
N TRP A 188 -6.40 -29.41 -22.47
CA TRP A 188 -5.80 -30.74 -22.26
C TRP A 188 -6.38 -31.81 -23.20
N GLU A 189 -7.67 -31.74 -23.54
CA GLU A 189 -8.32 -32.69 -24.45
C GLU A 189 -7.87 -32.48 -25.91
N ASP A 190 -7.80 -31.24 -26.37
CA ASP A 190 -7.51 -30.88 -27.77
C ASP A 190 -6.19 -30.10 -27.91
N ALA A 191 -5.09 -30.64 -27.35
CA ALA A 191 -3.80 -29.97 -27.33
C ALA A 191 -3.29 -29.57 -28.74
N ASP A 192 -3.54 -30.40 -29.76
CA ASP A 192 -3.12 -30.14 -31.15
C ASP A 192 -3.85 -28.92 -31.74
N LYS A 193 -5.16 -28.80 -31.48
CA LYS A 193 -5.98 -27.68 -31.94
C LYS A 193 -5.53 -26.37 -31.30
N TYR A 194 -5.17 -26.42 -30.02
CA TYR A 194 -4.76 -25.27 -29.23
C TYR A 194 -3.23 -25.16 -29.07
N HIS A 195 -2.45 -25.63 -30.05
CA HIS A 195 -0.98 -25.64 -29.98
C HIS A 195 -0.35 -24.30 -29.57
N GLN A 196 -0.88 -23.17 -30.05
CA GLN A 196 -0.37 -21.84 -29.67
C GLN A 196 -0.46 -21.57 -28.16
N TRP A 197 -1.50 -22.10 -27.50
CA TRP A 197 -1.66 -21.99 -26.05
C TRP A 197 -0.66 -22.86 -25.30
N VAL A 198 -0.47 -24.10 -25.78
CA VAL A 198 0.46 -25.06 -25.19
C VAL A 198 1.90 -24.56 -25.33
N GLU A 199 2.29 -24.10 -26.51
CA GLU A 199 3.61 -23.52 -26.77
C GLU A 199 3.88 -22.29 -25.92
N SER A 200 2.89 -21.40 -25.76
CA SER A 200 3.02 -20.24 -24.88
C SER A 200 3.21 -20.66 -23.43
N TYR A 201 2.52 -21.70 -22.96
CA TYR A 201 2.68 -22.22 -21.59
C TYR A 201 4.05 -22.88 -21.37
N GLN A 202 4.55 -23.66 -22.34
CA GLN A 202 5.85 -24.34 -22.26
C GLN A 202 7.04 -23.37 -22.12
N LYS A 203 6.89 -22.12 -22.58
CA LYS A 203 7.90 -21.07 -22.43
C LYS A 203 7.94 -20.47 -21.01
N LEU A 204 6.92 -20.69 -20.20
CA LEU A 204 6.80 -20.10 -18.87
C LEU A 204 7.60 -20.92 -17.86
N THR A 205 8.27 -20.21 -16.95
CA THR A 205 8.98 -20.85 -15.83
C THR A 205 8.10 -20.80 -14.60
N LEU A 206 7.94 -21.95 -13.95
CA LEU A 206 7.24 -22.04 -12.68
C LEU A 206 8.20 -21.66 -11.55
N ASN A 207 7.75 -20.78 -10.65
CA ASN A 207 8.47 -20.51 -9.41
C ASN A 207 8.56 -21.81 -8.57
N PRO A 208 9.77 -22.34 -8.30
CA PRO A 208 9.93 -23.60 -7.58
C PRO A 208 9.39 -23.55 -6.15
N ASN A 209 9.34 -22.37 -5.54
CA ASN A 209 8.83 -22.18 -4.19
C ASN A 209 7.30 -22.15 -4.14
N ALA A 210 6.60 -21.98 -5.27
CA ALA A 210 5.15 -21.84 -5.30
C ALA A 210 4.40 -23.11 -4.87
N LEU A 211 5.00 -24.29 -5.07
CA LEU A 211 4.45 -25.59 -4.67
C LEU A 211 5.24 -26.25 -3.55
N ALA A 212 6.20 -25.54 -2.94
CA ALA A 212 6.99 -26.09 -1.86
C ALA A 212 6.08 -26.39 -0.66
N ASN A 213 5.84 -27.69 -0.43
CA ASN A 213 5.27 -28.19 0.82
C ASN A 213 6.31 -27.96 1.91
N ASN A 214 6.18 -26.85 2.63
CA ASN A 214 6.81 -26.75 3.94
C ASN A 214 5.98 -27.66 4.85
N ALA A 215 6.45 -28.90 5.01
CA ALA A 215 6.01 -29.79 6.09
C ALA A 215 6.36 -29.18 7.45
#